data_AF-A0A4Y2J464-F1
#
_entry.id   AF-A0A4Y2J464-F1
#
_cell.length_a   1.000
_cell.length_b   1.000
_cell.length_c   1.000
_cell.angle_alpha   90.00
_cell.angle_beta   90.00
_cell.angle_gamma   90.00
#
_symmetry.space_group_name_H-M   'P 1'
#
loop_
_entity.id
_entity.type
_entity.pdbx_description
1 polymer ?
#
loop_
_entity_poly.entity_id
_entity_poly.type
_entity_poly.pdbx_seq_one_letter_code
_entity_poly.pdbx_strand_id
1 'polypeptide(L)'
;MARAIYSLKLSLFSSQLKLNTKDQEALLDVCLFIVTIYVKPLLQCILAVKAPYKDLCFLKFLKPYEKVNESISKAALQKFSQHLWFFTDEIAVLALFDDDVDEETKLKMVANLHREIFSTHEKKYIPSKEELCG
;
A
#
# COMPACT_ATOMS: atom_id res chain seq x y z
N MET A 1 -1.88 -0.92 -10.98
CA MET A 1 -0.70 -0.86 -11.87
C MET A 1 -0.98 -0.21 -13.22
N ALA A 2 -1.62 -0.87 -14.21
CA ALA A 2 -1.76 -0.32 -15.57
C ALA A 2 -2.43 1.07 -15.65
N ARG A 3 -3.50 1.30 -14.86
CA ARG A 3 -4.18 2.60 -14.80
C ARG A 3 -3.28 3.73 -14.29
N ALA A 4 -2.37 3.45 -13.35
CA ALA A 4 -1.44 4.46 -12.85
C ALA A 4 -0.45 4.90 -13.94
N ILE A 5 0.11 3.94 -14.68
CA ILE A 5 0.99 4.22 -15.83
C ILE A 5 0.23 5.00 -16.91
N TYR A 6 -1.02 4.62 -17.16
CA TYR A 6 -1.87 5.33 -18.11
C TYR A 6 -2.14 6.78 -17.68
N SER A 7 -2.44 7.04 -16.40
CA SER A 7 -2.62 8.41 -15.88
C SER A 7 -1.36 9.25 -16.05
N LEU A 8 -0.18 8.71 -15.73
CA LEU A 8 1.10 9.39 -15.95
C LEU A 8 1.30 9.72 -17.43
N LYS A 9 1.07 8.75 -18.32
CA LYS A 9 1.13 8.97 -19.77
C LYS A 9 0.16 10.08 -20.20
N LEU A 10 -1.09 10.02 -19.74
CA LEU A 10 -2.12 11.00 -20.08
C LEU A 10 -1.69 12.42 -19.66
N SER A 11 -1.05 12.55 -18.49
CA SER A 11 -0.53 13.84 -18.00
C SER A 11 0.63 14.34 -18.86
N LEU A 12 1.58 13.47 -19.23
CA LEU A 12 2.72 13.82 -20.09
C LEU A 12 2.30 14.27 -21.50
N PHE A 13 1.24 13.68 -22.05
CA PHE A 13 0.69 14.04 -23.35
C PHE A 13 -0.50 15.00 -23.27
N SER A 14 -0.71 15.65 -22.12
CA SER A 14 -1.87 16.53 -21.89
C SER A 14 -2.01 17.65 -22.94
N SER A 15 -0.91 18.16 -23.48
CA SER A 15 -0.92 19.17 -24.56
C SER A 15 -1.49 18.67 -25.90
N GLN A 16 -1.46 17.36 -26.14
CA GLN A 16 -2.00 16.71 -27.33
C GLN A 16 -3.46 16.27 -27.14
N LEU A 17 -3.97 16.37 -25.91
CA LEU A 17 -5.30 15.90 -25.52
C LEU A 17 -6.20 17.10 -25.27
N LYS A 18 -7.44 17.03 -25.75
CA LYS A 18 -8.46 18.05 -25.47
C LYS A 18 -9.12 17.75 -24.11
N LEU A 19 -8.37 17.98 -23.03
CA LEU A 19 -8.90 17.88 -21.67
C LEU A 19 -9.48 19.23 -21.23
N ASN A 20 -10.59 19.19 -20.49
CA ASN A 20 -11.05 20.40 -19.80
C ASN A 20 -10.18 20.66 -18.56
N THR A 21 -10.27 21.87 -18.02
CA THR A 21 -9.45 22.30 -16.87
C THR A 21 -9.67 21.43 -15.63
N LYS A 22 -10.92 21.03 -15.35
CA LYS A 22 -11.26 20.20 -14.18
C LYS A 22 -10.65 18.80 -14.28
N ASP A 23 -10.73 18.18 -15.45
CA ASP A 23 -10.16 16.85 -15.70
C ASP A 23 -8.63 16.89 -15.64
N GLN A 24 -8.03 17.99 -16.08
CA GLN A 24 -6.58 18.19 -15.99
C GLN A 24 -6.12 18.32 -14.53
N GLU A 25 -6.82 19.10 -13.70
CA GLU A 25 -6.54 19.22 -12.27
C GLU A 25 -6.68 17.87 -11.56
N ALA A 26 -7.79 17.16 -11.78
CA ALA A 26 -8.02 15.83 -11.21
C ALA A 26 -6.95 14.81 -11.65
N LEU A 27 -6.52 14.88 -12.92
CA LEU A 27 -5.45 14.05 -13.44
C LEU A 27 -4.11 14.34 -12.74
N LEU A 28 -3.81 15.62 -12.51
CA LEU A 28 -2.59 16.02 -11.81
C LEU A 28 -2.60 15.55 -10.36
N ASP A 29 -3.73 15.62 -9.65
CA ASP A 29 -3.86 15.10 -8.28
C ASP A 29 -3.56 13.60 -8.22
N VAL A 30 -4.10 12.82 -9.18
CA VAL A 30 -3.82 11.39 -9.28
C VAL A 30 -2.35 11.13 -9.64
N CYS A 31 -1.76 11.92 -10.53
CA CYS A 31 -0.35 11.78 -10.89
C CYS A 31 0.56 12.12 -9.70
N LEU A 32 0.24 13.15 -8.92
CA LEU A 32 0.97 13.51 -7.71
C LEU A 32 0.94 12.37 -6.70
N PHE A 33 -0.24 11.78 -6.46
CA PHE A 33 -0.37 10.60 -5.62
C PHE A 33 0.48 9.44 -6.12
N ILE A 34 0.47 9.19 -7.43
CA ILE A 34 1.24 8.09 -8.02
C ILE A 34 2.74 8.31 -7.76
N VAL A 35 3.26 9.48 -8.10
CA VAL A 35 4.70 9.78 -8.00
C VAL A 35 5.18 9.80 -6.55
N THR A 36 4.37 10.34 -5.63
CA THR A 36 4.77 10.51 -4.22
C THR A 36 4.60 9.24 -3.39
N ILE A 37 3.50 8.51 -3.58
CA ILE A 37 3.10 7.40 -2.71
C ILE A 37 3.17 6.04 -3.42
N TYR A 38 2.72 5.95 -4.68
CA TYR A 38 2.50 4.65 -5.34
C TYR A 38 3.70 4.08 -6.09
N VAL A 39 4.61 4.90 -6.62
CA VAL A 39 5.75 4.45 -7.44
C VAL A 39 6.67 3.50 -6.67
N LYS A 40 6.95 3.79 -5.40
CA LYS A 40 7.87 2.96 -4.60
C LYS A 40 7.32 1.53 -4.40
N PRO A 41 6.10 1.32 -3.89
CA PRO A 41 5.48 -0.02 -3.84
C PRO A 41 5.36 -0.67 -5.22
N LEU A 42 5.01 0.10 -6.26
CA LEU A 42 4.89 -0.40 -7.64
C LEU A 42 6.19 -1.03 -8.16
N LEU A 43 7.37 -0.48 -7.81
CA LEU A 43 8.65 -1.05 -8.22
C LEU A 43 9.07 -2.23 -7.35
N GLN A 44 8.69 -2.21 -6.07
CA GLN A 44 9.08 -3.23 -5.10
C GLN A 44 8.24 -4.50 -5.18
N CYS A 45 7.07 -4.46 -5.82
CA CYS A 45 6.18 -5.63 -5.96
C CYS A 45 6.77 -6.79 -6.79
N ILE A 46 7.93 -6.59 -7.44
CA ILE A 46 8.64 -7.65 -8.18
C ILE A 46 9.20 -8.71 -7.21
N LEU A 47 9.52 -8.33 -5.97
CA LEU A 47 10.06 -9.23 -4.96
C LEU A 47 8.96 -9.67 -4.00
N ALA A 48 8.53 -10.93 -4.12
CA ALA A 48 7.47 -11.49 -3.27
C ALA A 48 7.78 -11.38 -1.76
N VAL A 49 9.04 -11.56 -1.37
CA VAL A 49 9.48 -11.45 0.04
C VAL A 49 9.28 -10.04 0.63
N LYS A 50 9.28 -9.02 -0.23
CA LYS A 50 9.08 -7.62 0.21
C LYS A 50 7.62 -7.24 0.29
N ALA A 51 6.75 -7.93 -0.44
CA ALA A 51 5.33 -7.58 -0.55
C ALA A 51 4.66 -7.36 0.83
N PRO A 52 4.78 -8.27 1.83
CA PRO A 52 4.01 -8.14 3.05
C PRO A 52 4.38 -6.88 3.84
N TYR A 53 5.68 -6.63 4.04
CA TYR A 53 6.12 -5.46 4.78
C TYR A 53 5.82 -4.15 4.03
N LYS A 54 5.99 -4.15 2.70
CA LYS A 54 5.72 -2.95 1.88
C LYS A 54 4.26 -2.60 1.80
N ASP A 55 3.35 -3.58 1.75
CA ASP A 55 1.91 -3.32 1.75
C ASP A 55 1.47 -2.63 3.05
N LEU A 56 1.99 -3.08 4.20
CA LEU A 56 1.73 -2.42 5.49
C LEU A 56 2.37 -1.03 5.59
N CYS A 57 3.62 -0.88 5.12
CA CYS A 57 4.28 0.42 5.07
C CYS A 57 3.53 1.41 4.18
N PHE A 58 2.99 0.94 3.05
CA PHE A 58 2.21 1.75 2.13
C PHE A 58 0.98 2.35 2.82
N LEU A 59 0.25 1.56 3.63
CA LEU A 59 -0.86 2.10 4.42
C LEU A 59 -0.39 3.18 5.41
N LYS A 60 0.75 2.98 6.07
CA LYS A 60 1.33 4.01 6.96
C LYS A 60 1.68 5.30 6.21
N PHE A 61 2.17 5.20 4.97
CA PHE A 61 2.49 6.38 4.14
C PHE A 61 1.27 7.14 3.63
N LEU A 62 0.10 6.49 3.52
CA LEU A 62 -1.13 7.19 3.16
C LEU A 62 -1.57 8.20 4.22
N LYS A 63 -1.30 7.91 5.50
CA LYS A 63 -1.77 8.76 6.59
C LYS A 63 -1.20 10.19 6.55
N PRO A 64 0.14 10.41 6.45
CA PRO A 64 0.68 11.75 6.23
C PRO A 64 0.20 12.41 4.94
N TYR A 65 -0.12 11.63 3.89
CA TYR A 65 -0.61 12.15 2.62
C TYR A 65 -2.01 12.76 2.71
N GLU A 66 -2.78 12.50 3.78
CA GLU A 66 -4.04 13.20 4.05
C GLU A 66 -3.87 14.73 4.06
N LYS A 67 -2.69 15.23 4.46
CA LYS A 67 -2.36 16.66 4.45
C LYS A 67 -2.21 17.26 3.05
N VAL A 68 -1.94 16.42 2.05
CA VAL A 68 -1.77 16.82 0.65
C VAL A 68 -3.10 16.70 -0.09
N ASN A 69 -3.75 15.55 0.01
CA ASN A 69 -5.05 15.32 -0.57
C ASN A 69 -5.83 14.29 0.26
N GLU A 70 -6.69 14.80 1.15
CA GLU A 70 -7.50 14.00 2.07
C GLU A 70 -8.40 13.02 1.34
N SER A 71 -9.05 13.45 0.26
CA SER A 71 -9.98 12.63 -0.51
C SER A 71 -9.28 11.42 -1.12
N ILE A 72 -8.15 11.65 -1.80
CA ILE A 72 -7.37 10.57 -2.42
C ILE A 72 -6.77 9.67 -1.34
N SER A 73 -6.24 10.22 -0.25
CA SER A 73 -5.66 9.41 0.82
C SER A 73 -6.70 8.47 1.43
N LYS A 74 -7.88 8.99 1.82
CA LYS A 74 -8.96 8.17 2.39
C LYS A 74 -9.47 7.13 1.40
N ALA A 75 -9.64 7.50 0.13
CA ALA A 75 -10.09 6.58 -0.90
C ALA A 75 -9.06 5.45 -1.13
N ALA A 76 -7.77 5.79 -1.16
CA ALA A 76 -6.68 4.82 -1.27
C ALA A 76 -6.62 3.92 -0.03
N LEU A 77 -6.66 4.48 1.17
CA LEU A 77 -6.59 3.72 2.43
C LEU A 77 -7.72 2.70 2.50
N GLN A 78 -8.96 3.12 2.21
CA GLN A 78 -10.11 2.22 2.13
C GLN A 78 -9.89 1.12 1.10
N LYS A 79 -9.45 1.47 -0.12
CA LYS A 79 -9.30 0.51 -1.21
C LYS A 79 -8.21 -0.51 -0.94
N PHE A 80 -7.04 -0.06 -0.51
CA PHE A 80 -5.89 -0.93 -0.25
C PHE A 80 -6.04 -1.75 1.02
N SER A 81 -6.76 -1.26 2.04
CA SER A 81 -7.14 -2.07 3.21
C SER A 81 -7.98 -3.28 2.82
N GLN A 82 -8.91 -3.12 1.87
CA GLN A 82 -9.70 -4.26 1.34
C GLN A 82 -8.83 -5.22 0.51
N HIS A 83 -7.74 -4.74 -0.08
CA HIS A 83 -6.81 -5.57 -0.83
C HIS A 83 -5.93 -6.45 0.07
N LEU A 84 -5.84 -6.19 1.38
CA LEU A 84 -5.10 -7.03 2.34
C LEU A 84 -5.77 -8.37 2.68
N TRP A 85 -6.85 -8.75 2.00
CA TRP A 85 -7.54 -10.03 2.24
C TRP A 85 -6.65 -11.27 2.06
N PHE A 86 -5.57 -11.16 1.26
CA PHE A 86 -4.59 -12.22 1.04
C PHE A 86 -3.48 -12.22 2.11
N PHE A 87 -3.45 -11.21 2.99
CA PHE A 87 -2.44 -11.08 4.03
C PHE A 87 -2.78 -12.03 5.18
N THR A 88 -2.16 -13.21 5.15
CA THR A 88 -2.23 -14.24 6.18
C THR A 88 -0.90 -14.34 6.92
N ASP A 89 -0.86 -15.10 8.02
CA ASP A 89 0.37 -15.33 8.78
C ASP A 89 1.46 -16.00 7.92
N GLU A 90 1.09 -16.91 7.02
CA GLU A 90 2.02 -17.56 6.09
C GLU A 90 2.66 -16.57 5.11
N ILE A 91 1.88 -15.59 4.63
CA ILE A 91 2.40 -14.53 3.77
C ILE A 91 3.25 -13.56 4.59
N ALA A 92 2.85 -13.24 5.82
CA ALA A 92 3.61 -12.37 6.72
C ALA A 92 5.00 -12.95 7.02
N VAL A 93 5.14 -14.29 7.15
CA VAL A 93 6.43 -14.98 7.35
C VAL A 93 7.44 -14.68 6.24
N LEU A 94 7.00 -14.40 5.00
CA LEU A 94 7.91 -14.02 3.91
C LEU A 94 8.70 -12.75 4.23
N ALA A 95 8.16 -11.85 5.05
CA ALA A 95 8.85 -10.63 5.46
C ALA A 95 10.02 -10.88 6.43
N LEU A 96 10.19 -12.09 6.97
CA LEU A 96 11.42 -12.46 7.68
C LEU A 96 12.66 -12.38 6.77
N PHE A 97 12.46 -12.56 5.46
CA PHE A 97 13.50 -12.47 4.43
C PHE A 97 13.59 -11.08 3.78
N ASP A 98 12.80 -10.10 4.22
CA ASP A 98 12.96 -8.71 3.77
C ASP A 98 14.03 -8.02 4.63
N ASP A 99 15.08 -7.53 3.98
CA ASP A 99 16.16 -6.77 4.64
C ASP A 99 15.69 -5.42 5.18
N ASP A 100 14.53 -4.93 4.70
CA ASP A 100 13.95 -3.68 5.18
C ASP A 100 13.19 -3.83 6.51
N VAL A 101 12.98 -5.06 6.99
CA VAL A 101 12.37 -5.34 8.30
C VAL A 101 13.48 -5.44 9.34
N ASP A 102 13.35 -4.68 10.43
CA ASP A 102 14.33 -4.70 11.52
C ASP A 102 14.30 -6.02 12.31
N GLU A 103 15.44 -6.37 12.91
CA GLU A 103 15.62 -7.63 13.62
C GLU A 103 14.67 -7.79 14.81
N GLU A 104 14.36 -6.70 15.52
CA GLU A 104 13.42 -6.72 16.65
C GLU A 104 12.00 -7.09 16.17
N THR A 105 11.56 -6.52 15.06
CA THR A 105 10.27 -6.87 14.42
C THR A 105 10.27 -8.33 13.98
N LYS A 106 11.36 -8.83 13.37
CA LYS A 106 11.47 -10.25 12.98
C LYS A 106 11.36 -11.19 14.19
N LEU A 107 12.03 -10.88 15.30
CA LEU A 107 11.94 -11.65 16.53
C LEU A 107 10.51 -11.67 17.10
N LYS A 108 9.81 -10.52 17.09
CA LYS A 108 8.40 -10.43 17.49
C LYS A 108 7.48 -11.27 16.61
N MET A 109 7.71 -11.26 15.29
CA MET A 109 6.95 -12.10 14.35
C MET A 109 7.10 -13.59 14.66
N VAL A 110 8.34 -14.07 14.87
CA VAL A 110 8.61 -15.48 15.23
C VAL A 110 7.97 -15.86 16.57
N ALA A 111 8.06 -14.97 17.57
CA ALA A 111 7.43 -15.20 18.88
C ALA A 111 5.90 -15.32 18.79
N ASN A 112 5.26 -14.54 17.92
CA ASN A 112 3.82 -14.60 17.70
C ASN A 112 3.42 -15.84 16.90
N LEU A 113 4.22 -16.26 15.92
CA LEU A 113 3.96 -17.48 15.13
C LEU A 113 3.90 -18.73 16.01
N HIS A 114 4.82 -18.87 16.97
CA HIS A 114 4.83 -20.00 17.90
C HIS A 114 3.59 -20.05 18.81
N ARG A 115 2.92 -18.92 19.04
CA ARG A 115 1.69 -18.84 19.84
C ARG A 115 0.48 -19.32 19.05
N GLU A 116 0.45 -19.07 17.74
CA GLU A 116 -0.63 -19.42 16.81
C GLU A 116 -0.66 -20.91 16.44
N ILE A 117 0.48 -21.61 16.41
CA ILE A 117 0.53 -23.07 16.10
C ILE A 117 -0.36 -23.91 17.05
N PHE A 118 -0.68 -23.39 18.24
CA PHE A 118 -1.59 -24.03 19.20
C PHE A 118 -3.08 -23.65 19.02
N SER A 119 -3.40 -22.85 17.99
CA SER A 119 -4.71 -22.29 17.67
C SER A 119 -5.05 -22.65 16.21
N THR A 120 -5.89 -23.67 16.00
CA THR A 120 -6.12 -24.38 14.73
C THR A 120 -6.89 -23.62 13.62
N HIS A 121 -6.88 -22.28 13.57
CA HIS A 121 -7.70 -21.53 12.60
C HIS A 121 -6.86 -20.52 11.79
N GLU A 122 -6.95 -20.59 10.46
CA GLU A 122 -6.41 -19.58 9.54
C GLU A 122 -7.07 -18.21 9.82
N LYS A 123 -6.28 -17.24 10.29
CA LYS A 123 -6.74 -15.88 10.55
C LYS A 123 -6.35 -14.97 9.39
N LYS A 124 -7.35 -14.38 8.73
CA LYS A 124 -7.12 -13.31 7.75
C LYS A 124 -6.93 -11.99 8.48
N TYR A 125 -6.00 -11.16 8.01
CA TYR A 125 -5.87 -9.81 8.53
C TYR A 125 -7.07 -8.95 8.12
N ILE A 126 -7.73 -8.37 9.13
CA ILE A 126 -8.79 -7.38 8.95
C ILE A 126 -8.34 -6.12 9.70
N PRO A 127 -7.96 -5.04 8.99
CA PRO A 127 -7.54 -3.80 9.62
C PRO A 127 -8.64 -3.25 10.54
N SER A 128 -8.31 -2.88 11.77
CA SER A 128 -9.27 -2.22 12.66
C SER A 128 -9.47 -0.76 12.27
N LYS A 129 -10.60 -0.16 12.67
CA LYS A 129 -10.84 1.28 12.43
C LYS A 129 -9.82 2.15 13.15
N GLU A 130 -9.29 1.73 14.30
CA GLU A 130 -8.28 2.49 15.03
C GLU A 130 -6.90 2.45 14.34
N GLU A 131 -6.50 1.31 13.77
CA GLU A 131 -5.22 1.15 13.04
C GLU A 131 -5.16 2.00 11.77
N LEU A 132 -6.32 2.30 11.18
CA LEU A 132 -6.45 3.17 10.01
C LEU A 132 -6.58 4.67 10.38
N CYS A 133 -6.86 4.99 11.65
CA CYS A 133 -7.08 6.36 12.11
C CYS A 133 -5.93 6.96 12.93
N GLY A 134 -4.94 6.17 13.34
CA GLY A 134 -3.77 6.59 14.12
C GLY A 134 -2.82 7.52 13.40
#